data_AF-M1AQH3-F1
#
_entry.id   AF-M1AQH3-F1
#
_cell.length_a   1.000
_cell.length_b   1.000
_cell.length_c   1.000
_cell.angle_alpha   90.00
_cell.angle_beta   90.00
_cell.angle_gamma   90.00
#
_symmetry.space_group_name_H-M   'P 1'
#
loop_
_entity.id
_entity.type
_entity.pdbx_description
1 polymer ?
#
loop_
_entity_poly.entity_id
_entity_poly.type
_entity_poly.pdbx_seq_one_letter_code
_entity_poly.pdbx_strand_id
1 'polypeptide(L)'
;MGAVFKYKEGAHNVYKADLAAFQSCVAGANVEPLTSGNDVIDLKTPGKKWYFCGVNNHCEQGMKVAVNVLQAKEGSSAASGISTLNSAFVAMLVAAFVMFLIIIV
;
A
#
# COMPACT_ATOMS: atom_id res chain seq x y z
N MET A 1 6.97 3.46 5.26
CA MET A 1 7.36 2.14 4.73
C MET A 1 8.07 2.34 3.39
N GLY A 2 9.22 1.71 3.19
CA GLY A 2 10.01 1.86 1.96
C GLY A 2 10.71 0.55 1.58
N ALA A 3 11.20 0.49 0.34
CA ALA A 3 12.05 -0.60 -0.14
C ALA A 3 13.52 -0.15 -0.10
N VAL A 4 14.41 -1.06 0.27
CA VAL A 4 15.85 -0.83 0.28
C VAL A 4 16.50 -1.73 -0.77
N PHE A 5 17.23 -1.13 -1.70
CA PHE A 5 17.99 -1.83 -2.73
C PHE A 5 19.47 -1.78 -2.37
N LYS A 6 20.02 -2.94 -2.01
CA LYS A 6 21.44 -3.09 -1.68
C LYS A 6 22.17 -3.80 -2.80
N TYR A 7 23.27 -3.22 -3.27
CA TYR A 7 24.11 -3.75 -4.32
C TYR A 7 25.49 -3.11 -4.28
N LYS A 8 26.47 -3.70 -4.96
CA LYS A 8 27.80 -3.08 -5.09
C LYS A 8 27.69 -1.84 -5.98
N GLU A 9 28.05 -0.67 -5.44
CA GLU A 9 28.08 0.59 -6.20
C GLU A 9 28.88 0.43 -7.50
N GLY A 10 28.34 0.98 -8.59
CA GLY A 10 28.90 0.85 -9.94
C GLY A 10 28.64 -0.50 -10.64
N ALA A 11 28.23 -1.55 -9.93
CA ALA A 11 27.88 -2.84 -10.55
C ALA A 11 26.40 -2.92 -10.96
N HIS A 12 25.53 -2.22 -10.22
CA HIS A 12 24.11 -2.17 -10.48
C HIS A 12 23.58 -0.75 -10.27
N ASN A 13 22.32 -0.55 -10.65
CA ASN A 13 21.58 0.69 -10.46
C ASN A 13 20.09 0.37 -10.38
N VAL A 14 19.27 1.33 -9.98
CA VAL A 14 17.83 1.16 -9.86
C VAL A 14 17.09 2.25 -10.62
N TYR A 15 16.43 1.87 -11.72
CA TYR A 15 15.45 2.72 -12.38
C TYR A 15 14.09 2.60 -11.71
N LYS A 16 13.41 3.73 -11.52
CA LYS A 16 11.97 3.79 -11.26
C LYS A 16 11.25 3.87 -12.59
N ALA A 17 10.32 2.96 -12.84
CA ALA A 17 9.77 2.74 -14.18
C ALA A 17 8.24 2.70 -14.17
N ASP A 18 7.65 2.92 -15.35
CA ASP A 18 6.29 2.48 -15.65
C ASP A 18 6.28 1.03 -16.17
N LEU A 19 5.10 0.52 -16.51
CA LEU A 19 4.95 -0.85 -17.00
C LEU A 19 5.68 -1.08 -18.33
N ALA A 20 5.67 -0.10 -19.25
CA ALA A 20 6.28 -0.24 -20.56
C ALA A 20 7.80 -0.35 -20.45
N ALA A 21 8.43 0.58 -19.73
CA ALA A 21 9.86 0.58 -19.44
C ALA A 21 10.30 -0.68 -18.69
N PHE A 22 9.48 -1.16 -17.75
CA PHE A 22 9.75 -2.40 -17.00
C PHE A 22 9.68 -3.67 -17.87
N GLN A 23 8.80 -3.68 -18.87
CA GLN A 23 8.66 -4.81 -19.80
C GLN A 23 9.76 -4.81 -20.85
N SER A 24 10.09 -3.63 -21.39
CA SER A 24 11.12 -3.47 -22.42
C SER A 24 12.54 -3.41 -21.87
N CYS A 25 12.72 -3.22 -20.56
CA CYS A 25 14.01 -2.96 -19.92
C CYS A 25 14.70 -1.67 -20.41
N VAL A 26 13.92 -0.71 -20.92
CA VAL A 26 14.42 0.58 -21.44
C VAL A 26 13.93 1.70 -20.54
N ALA A 27 14.86 2.47 -19.96
CA ALA A 27 14.52 3.63 -19.16
C ALA A 27 13.88 4.74 -20.02
N GLY A 28 12.92 5.46 -19.44
CA GLY A 28 12.31 6.62 -20.09
C GLY A 28 13.30 7.77 -20.27
N ALA A 29 13.03 8.65 -21.24
CA ALA A 29 13.85 9.85 -21.45
C ALA A 29 13.85 10.72 -20.17
N ASN A 30 15.03 11.17 -19.75
CA ASN A 30 15.25 11.99 -18.54
C ASN A 30 14.90 11.30 -17.21
N VAL A 31 14.80 9.97 -17.19
CA VAL A 31 14.74 9.23 -15.92
C VAL A 31 16.18 8.90 -15.53
N GLU A 32 16.63 9.43 -14.40
CA GLU A 32 17.95 9.09 -13.85
C GLU A 32 17.83 7.89 -12.91
N PRO A 33 18.80 6.96 -12.95
CA PRO A 33 18.83 5.84 -12.03
C PRO A 33 19.32 6.28 -10.65
N LEU A 34 18.96 5.49 -9.64
CA LEU A 34 19.63 5.52 -8.34
C LEU A 34 20.88 4.63 -8.40
N THR A 35 21.97 5.07 -7.79
CA THR A 35 23.31 4.47 -7.98
C THR A 35 24.11 4.28 -6.69
N SER A 36 23.55 4.59 -5.52
CA SER A 36 24.34 4.65 -4.26
C SER A 36 24.79 3.28 -3.71
N GLY A 37 24.27 2.17 -4.25
CA GLY A 37 24.48 0.83 -3.68
C GLY A 37 23.65 0.54 -2.42
N ASN A 38 22.94 1.54 -1.88
CA ASN A 38 22.02 1.39 -0.75
C ASN A 38 20.84 2.35 -0.90
N ASP A 39 20.09 2.20 -1.98
CA ASP A 39 19.02 3.12 -2.33
C ASP A 39 17.75 2.84 -1.53
N VAL A 40 17.20 3.88 -0.91
CA VAL A 40 15.91 3.81 -0.20
C VAL A 40 14.82 4.45 -1.05
N ILE A 41 13.75 3.69 -1.32
CA ILE A 41 12.60 4.16 -2.07
C ILE A 41 11.36 4.19 -1.18
N ASP A 42 10.80 5.37 -1.01
CA ASP A 42 9.55 5.58 -0.31
C ASP A 42 8.36 4.98 -1.08
N LEU A 43 7.60 4.10 -0.42
CA LEU A 43 6.39 3.47 -0.96
C LEU A 43 5.14 4.09 -0.32
N LYS A 44 4.89 5.36 -0.64
CA LYS A 44 3.84 6.18 0.00
C LYS A 44 2.44 5.93 -0.57
N THR A 45 2.34 5.63 -1.86
CA THR A 45 1.05 5.53 -2.54
C THR A 45 0.73 4.09 -2.93
N PRO A 46 -0.52 3.63 -2.70
CA PRO A 46 -0.97 2.33 -3.17
C PRO A 46 -0.84 2.16 -4.69
N GLY A 47 -0.78 0.90 -5.11
CA GLY A 47 -0.64 0.49 -6.50
C GLY A 47 0.70 -0.14 -6.84
N LYS A 48 0.81 -0.61 -8.08
CA LYS A 48 2.04 -1.22 -8.59
C LYS A 48 3.12 -0.17 -8.83
N LYS A 49 4.33 -0.48 -8.38
CA LYS A 49 5.56 0.26 -8.64
C LYS A 49 6.55 -0.69 -9.30
N TRP A 50 7.28 -0.22 -10.31
CA TRP A 50 8.20 -1.05 -11.07
C TRP A 50 9.62 -0.53 -10.96
N TYR A 51 10.55 -1.46 -10.76
CA TYR A 51 11.97 -1.16 -10.62
C TYR A 51 12.79 -2.19 -11.37
N PHE A 52 13.88 -1.76 -12.00
CA PHE A 52 14.80 -2.66 -12.70
C PHE A 52 16.23 -2.10 -12.73
N CYS A 53 17.20 -2.96 -13.00
CA CYS A 53 18.58 -2.55 -13.24
C CYS A 53 18.82 -2.37 -14.75
N GLY A 54 19.29 -1.19 -15.16
CA GLY A 54 19.60 -0.89 -16.56
C GLY A 54 21.04 -1.19 -16.97
N VAL A 55 21.83 -1.88 -16.14
CA VAL A 55 23.20 -2.25 -16.47
C VAL A 55 23.19 -3.48 -17.39
N ASN A 56 23.76 -3.32 -18.59
CA ASN A 56 23.87 -4.37 -19.61
C ASN A 56 22.54 -5.11 -19.81
N ASN A 57 22.52 -6.43 -19.65
CA ASN A 57 21.35 -7.28 -19.79
C ASN A 57 20.78 -7.78 -18.46
N HIS A 58 21.10 -7.12 -17.34
CA HIS A 58 20.66 -7.57 -16.02
C HIS A 58 19.13 -7.62 -15.91
N CYS A 59 18.41 -6.65 -16.49
CA CYS A 59 16.95 -6.63 -16.46
C CYS A 59 16.32 -7.80 -17.21
N GLU A 60 16.84 -8.11 -18.40
CA GLU A 60 16.42 -9.21 -19.27
C GLU A 60 16.72 -10.58 -18.62
N GLN A 61 17.80 -10.64 -17.83
CA GLN A 61 18.16 -11.80 -17.01
C GLN A 61 17.35 -11.90 -15.69
N GLY A 62 16.41 -10.98 -15.46
CA GLY A 62 15.48 -11.05 -14.33
C GLY A 62 15.77 -10.11 -13.16
N MET A 63 16.75 -9.21 -13.27
CA MET A 63 17.02 -8.17 -12.26
C MET A 63 16.01 -7.03 -12.36
N LYS A 64 14.76 -7.37 -12.04
CA LYS A 64 13.63 -6.44 -12.01
C LYS A 64 12.59 -6.89 -10.99
N VAL A 65 11.91 -5.94 -10.37
CA VAL A 65 10.91 -6.21 -9.34
C VAL A 65 9.70 -5.28 -9.50
N ALA A 66 8.51 -5.87 -9.39
CA ALA A 66 7.26 -5.14 -9.26
C ALA A 66 6.79 -5.22 -7.82
N VAL A 67 6.56 -4.07 -7.19
CA VAL A 67 6.06 -3.97 -5.82
C VAL A 67 4.61 -3.52 -5.86
N ASN A 68 3.71 -4.32 -5.30
CA ASN A 68 2.31 -3.93 -5.14
C ASN A 68 2.11 -3.31 -3.75
N VAL A 69 2.03 -1.98 -3.69
CA VAL A 69 1.74 -1.28 -2.43
C VAL A 69 0.25 -1.39 -2.18
N LEU A 70 -0.13 -2.10 -1.11
CA LEU A 70 -1.53 -2.20 -0.73
C LEU A 70 -2.00 -0.87 -0.11
N GLN A 71 -3.28 -0.56 -0.27
CA GLN A 71 -3.89 0.44 0.60
C GLN A 71 -3.67 -0.01 2.03
N ALA A 72 -3.20 0.91 2.87
CA ALA A 72 -3.39 0.74 4.29
C ALA A 72 -4.89 0.61 4.46
N LYS A 73 -5.37 -0.61 4.72
CA LYS A 73 -6.65 -0.77 5.40
C LYS A 73 -6.43 0.07 6.65
N GLU A 74 -7.19 1.15 6.80
CA GLU A 74 -7.29 1.76 8.12
C GLU A 74 -7.51 0.55 9.02
N GLY A 75 -6.54 0.30 9.90
CA GLY A 75 -6.80 -0.59 11.00
C GLY A 75 -8.16 -0.12 11.49
N SER A 76 -9.07 -1.06 11.72
CA SER A 76 -10.14 -0.75 12.64
C SER A 76 -9.43 -0.23 13.88
N SER A 77 -9.23 1.08 13.96
CA SER A 77 -9.58 1.82 15.14
C SER A 77 -10.86 1.11 15.56
N ALA A 78 -10.85 0.54 16.74
CA ALA A 78 -12.08 0.48 17.48
C ALA A 78 -12.59 1.92 17.51
N ALA A 79 -13.25 2.37 16.43
CA ALA A 79 -14.42 3.17 16.59
C ALA A 79 -15.25 2.29 17.52
N SER A 80 -15.30 2.69 18.79
CA SER A 80 -16.55 2.63 19.52
C SER A 80 -17.62 3.12 18.56
N GLY A 81 -18.12 2.20 17.74
CA GLY A 81 -19.22 2.39 16.83
C GLY A 81 -20.47 2.41 17.67
N ILE A 82 -20.59 3.43 18.49
CA ILE A 82 -21.86 3.96 18.93
C ILE A 82 -21.88 5.38 18.38
N SER A 83 -21.96 5.46 17.05
CA SER A 83 -22.54 6.63 16.40
C SER A 83 -24.00 6.66 16.81
N THR A 84 -24.27 7.37 17.90
CA THR A 84 -25.49 8.11 18.21
C THR A 84 -26.68 7.75 17.32
N LEU A 85 -27.31 6.61 17.58
CA LEU A 85 -28.69 6.41 17.17
C LEU A 85 -29.49 7.40 18.02
N ASN A 86 -30.24 8.29 17.37
CA ASN A 86 -31.07 9.31 18.03
C ASN A 86 -31.69 8.75 19.32
N SER A 87 -31.45 9.43 20.44
CA SER A 87 -31.79 8.96 21.80
C SER A 87 -33.24 8.49 21.95
N ALA A 88 -34.15 9.01 21.11
CA ALA A 88 -35.54 8.59 21.02
C ALA A 88 -35.73 7.14 20.51
N PHE A 89 -34.95 6.67 19.53
CA PHE A 89 -35.09 5.31 18.98
C PHE A 89 -34.54 4.24 19.95
N VAL A 90 -33.44 4.55 20.64
CA VAL A 90 -32.86 3.62 21.64
C VAL A 90 -33.76 3.51 22.87
N ALA A 91 -34.31 4.63 23.35
CA ALA A 91 -35.24 4.63 24.48
C ALA A 91 -36.54 3.86 24.18
N MET A 92 -37.04 3.94 22.95
CA MET A 92 -38.29 3.27 22.55
C MET A 92 -38.14 1.74 22.51
N LEU A 93 -36.99 1.23 22.05
CA LEU A 93 -36.72 -0.21 22.01
C LEU A 93 -36.56 -0.82 23.40
N VAL A 94 -35.91 -0.09 24.33
CA VAL A 94 -35.75 -0.55 25.72
C VAL A 94 -37.10 -0.52 26.46
N ALA A 95 -37.91 0.54 26.28
CA ALA A 95 -39.22 0.65 26.91
C ALA A 95 -40.20 -0.45 26.44
N ALA A 96 -40.17 -0.80 25.15
CA ALA A 96 -41.01 -1.87 24.60
C ALA A 96 -40.65 -3.25 25.16
N PHE A 97 -39.34 -3.55 25.32
CA PHE A 97 -38.88 -4.83 25.85
C PHE A 97 -39.20 -4.98 27.35
N VAL A 98 -39.07 -3.89 28.12
CA VAL A 98 -39.41 -3.88 29.56
C VAL A 98 -40.92 -3.98 29.78
N MET A 99 -41.75 -3.29 28.98
CA MET A 99 -43.21 -3.48 29.05
C MET A 99 -43.64 -4.90 28.69
N PHE A 100 -43.03 -5.49 27.66
CA PHE A 100 -43.37 -6.85 27.26
C PHE A 100 -43.06 -7.87 28.36
N LEU A 101 -41.93 -7.71 29.05
CA LEU A 101 -41.59 -8.57 30.20
C LEU A 101 -42.51 -8.37 31.40
N ILE A 102 -42.98 -7.14 31.67
CA ILE A 102 -43.92 -6.85 32.77
C ILE A 102 -45.32 -7.42 32.50
N ILE A 103 -45.72 -7.55 31.23
CA ILE A 103 -47.04 -8.10 30.85
C ILE A 103 -47.05 -9.65 30.87
N ILE A 104 -45.88 -10.30 30.87
CA ILE A 104 -45.75 -11.77 30.80
C ILE A 104 -45.46 -12.39 32.19
N VAL A 105 -45.45 -11.58 33.26
CA VAL A 105 -45.43 -12.04 34.67
C VAL A 105 -46.79 -11.79 35.30
#